data_AF-A0A2E5LHG1-F1
#
_entry.id   AF-A0A2E5LHG1-F1
#
_cell.length_a   1.000
_cell.length_b   1.000
_cell.length_c   1.000
_cell.angle_alpha   90.00
_cell.angle_beta   90.00
_cell.angle_gamma   90.00
#
_symmetry.space_group_name_H-M   'P 1'
#
loop_
_entity.id
_entity.type
_entity.pdbx_description
1 polymer ?
#
loop_
_entity_poly.entity_id
_entity_poly.type
_entity_poly.pdbx_seq_one_letter_code
_entity_poly.pdbx_strand_id
1 'polypeptide(L)' 'MINKLIDLLQKLNIQGSFLRTIIYTIGHICIAITCLMLIANVPFAVALTDAIVEPLLNGVWYYVLDRYWASRVANKPAHA' A
#
# COMPACT_ATOMS: atom_id res chain seq x y z
N MET A 1 -3.07 -38.84 -4.65
CA MET A 1 -3.57 -38.69 -3.27
C MET A 1 -2.84 -37.59 -2.52
N ILE A 2 -1.50 -37.61 -2.50
CA ILE A 2 -0.65 -36.58 -1.88
C ILE A 2 -0.91 -35.17 -2.45
N ASN A 3 -1.00 -35.01 -3.77
CA ASN A 3 -1.23 -33.69 -4.38
C ASN A 3 -2.60 -33.08 -3.99
N LYS A 4 -3.61 -33.93 -3.79
CA LYS A 4 -4.96 -33.50 -3.38
C LYS A 4 -5.00 -33.04 -1.92
N LEU A 5 -4.15 -33.63 -1.08
CA LEU A 5 -3.95 -33.22 0.31
C LEU A 5 -3.19 -31.89 0.39
N ILE A 6 -2.17 -31.70 -0.44
CA ILE A 6 -1.41 -30.46 -0.55
C ILE A 6 -2.31 -29.30 -1.02
N ASP A 7 -3.18 -29.53 -2.00
CA ASP A 7 -4.18 -28.55 -2.46
C ASP A 7 -5.19 -28.15 -1.36
N LEU A 8 -5.61 -29.12 -0.54
CA LEU A 8 -6.51 -28.88 0.61
C LEU A 8 -5.82 -28.08 1.72
N LEU A 9 -4.54 -28.34 1.97
CA LEU A 9 -3.74 -27.55 2.91
C LEU A 9 -3.46 -26.13 2.38
N GLN A 10 -3.19 -25.96 1.09
CA GLN A 10 -3.03 -24.64 0.47
C GLN A 10 -4.32 -23.81 0.51
N LYS A 11 -5.50 -24.42 0.32
CA LYS A 11 -6.80 -23.73 0.44
C LYS A 11 -7.07 -23.18 1.85
N LEU A 12 -6.63 -23.89 2.89
CA LEU A 12 -6.78 -23.45 4.29
C LEU A 12 -5.81 -22.31 4.64
N ASN A 13 -4.63 -22.26 4.01
CA ASN A 13 -3.62 -21.22 4.25
C ASN A 13 -4.01 -19.81 3.70
N ILE A 14 -5.08 -19.72 2.91
CA ILE A 14 -5.58 -18.43 2.38
C ILE A 14 -6.34 -17.64 3.48
N GLN A 15 -6.79 -18.31 4.55
CA GLN A 15 -7.59 -17.72 5.63
C GLN A 15 -6.77 -16.79 6.55
N GLY A 16 -5.45 -17.01 6.65
CA GLY A 16 -4.56 -16.19 7.49
C GLY A 16 -4.17 -14.85 6.87
N SER A 17 -4.23 -14.72 5.53
CA SER A 17 -3.84 -13.49 4.84
C SER A 17 -4.85 -12.37 5.08
N PHE A 18 -6.14 -12.65 4.90
CA PHE A 18 -7.20 -11.65 5.00
C PHE A 18 -7.36 -11.08 6.42
N LEU A 19 -7.34 -11.96 7.43
CA LEU A 19 -7.44 -11.53 8.83
C LEU A 19 -6.20 -10.73 9.26
N ARG A 20 -5.00 -11.13 8.82
CA ARG A 20 -3.78 -10.34 9.02
C ARG A 20 -3.86 -8.98 8.34
N THR A 21 -4.37 -8.91 7.12
CA THR A 21 -4.56 -7.63 6.41
C THR A 21 -5.52 -6.72 7.17
N ILE A 22 -6.65 -7.23 7.67
CA ILE A 22 -7.63 -6.43 8.41
C ILE A 22 -7.03 -5.89 9.72
N ILE A 23 -6.45 -6.78 10.53
CA ILE A 23 -5.86 -6.41 11.83
C ILE A 23 -4.71 -5.42 11.61
N TYR A 24 -3.86 -5.66 10.61
CA TYR A 24 -2.77 -4.76 10.27
C TYR A 24 -3.28 -3.40 9.82
N THR A 25 -4.29 -3.34 8.94
CA THR A 25 -4.81 -2.07 8.42
C THR A 25 -5.42 -1.22 9.53
N ILE A 26 -6.25 -1.82 10.40
CA ILE A 26 -6.86 -1.12 11.53
C ILE A 26 -5.80 -0.68 12.54
N GLY A 27 -4.92 -1.60 12.95
CA GLY A 27 -3.88 -1.32 13.93
C GLY A 27 -2.89 -0.25 13.45
N HIS A 28 -2.50 -0.30 12.17
CA HIS A 28 -1.56 0.67 11.60
C HIS A 28 -2.17 2.07 11.54
N ILE A 29 -3.43 2.20 11.14
CA ILE A 29 -4.15 3.49 11.13
C ILE A 29 -4.30 4.03 12.56
N CYS A 30 -4.69 3.19 13.53
CA CYS A 30 -4.83 3.61 14.92
C CYS A 30 -3.52 4.09 15.53
N ILE A 31 -2.42 3.36 15.30
CA ILE A 31 -1.10 3.74 15.82
C ILE A 31 -0.61 5.01 15.12
N ALA A 32 -0.76 5.13 13.80
CA ALA A 32 -0.35 6.32 13.04
C ALA A 32 -1.06 7.59 13.53
N ILE A 33 -2.39 7.57 13.65
CA ILE A 33 -3.17 8.71 14.15
C ILE A 33 -2.79 9.04 15.59
N THR A 34 -2.64 8.03 16.44
CA THR A 34 -2.27 8.21 17.86
C THR A 34 -0.87 8.83 17.98
N CYS A 35 0.12 8.33 17.24
CA CYS A 35 1.46 8.90 17.20
C CYS A 35 1.46 10.33 16.66
N LEU A 36 0.66 10.63 15.63
CA LEU A 36 0.57 11.96 15.06
C LEU A 36 -0.03 12.96 16.07
N MET A 37 -1.09 12.58 16.78
CA MET A 37 -1.68 13.42 17.83
C MET A 37 -0.76 13.59 19.04
N LEU A 38 -0.07 12.52 19.48
CA LEU A 38 0.78 12.56 20.68
C LEU A 38 2.13 13.23 20.44
N ILE A 39 2.80 12.90 19.33
CA ILE A 39 4.17 13.37 19.04
C ILE A 39 4.13 14.72 18.34
N ALA A 40 3.28 14.87 17.33
CA ALA A 40 3.22 16.08 16.51
C ALA A 40 2.20 17.11 17.04
N ASN A 41 1.43 16.81 18.10
CA ASN A 41 0.45 17.70 18.73
C ASN A 41 -0.55 18.32 17.73
N VAL A 42 -0.79 17.64 16.61
CA VAL A 42 -1.67 18.12 15.54
C VAL A 42 -3.12 17.72 15.85
N PRO A 43 -4.09 18.61 15.59
CA PRO A 43 -5.49 18.30 15.84
C PRO A 43 -5.97 17.18 14.93
N PHE A 44 -6.96 16.42 15.39
CA PHE A 44 -7.52 15.26 14.68
C PHE A 44 -7.92 15.57 13.22
N ALA A 45 -8.39 16.78 12.94
CA ALA A 45 -8.71 17.23 11.59
C ALA A 45 -7.51 17.14 10.64
N VAL A 46 -6.30 17.48 11.11
CA VAL A 46 -5.08 17.41 10.30
C VAL A 46 -4.67 15.95 10.08
N ALA A 47 -4.78 15.10 11.11
CA ALA A 47 -4.50 13.66 10.99
C ALA A 47 -5.43 12.94 9.98
N LEU A 48 -6.70 13.31 9.95
CA LEU A 48 -7.65 12.76 8.98
C LEU A 48 -7.35 13.25 7.55
N THR A 49 -6.92 14.51 7.44
CA THR A 49 -6.54 15.09 6.15
C THR A 49 -5.27 14.42 5.62
N ASP A 50 -4.29 14.16 6.47
CA ASP A 50 -3.06 13.43 6.15
C ASP A 50 -3.36 12.03 5.57
N ALA A 51 -4.26 11.28 6.20
CA ALA A 51 -4.69 9.96 5.72
C ALA A 51 -5.30 9.96 4.30
N ILE A 52 -5.79 11.11 3.81
CA ILE A 52 -6.33 11.30 2.45
C ILE A 52 -5.27 11.91 1.52
N VAL A 53 -4.52 12.89 2.02
CA VAL A 53 -3.52 13.63 1.25
C VAL A 53 -2.33 12.75 0.91
N GLU A 54 -1.90 11.87 1.82
CA GLU A 54 -0.78 10.96 1.60
C GLU A 54 -0.99 10.01 0.39
N PRO A 55 -2.12 9.27 0.25
CA PRO A 55 -2.36 8.46 -0.95
C PRO A 55 -2.53 9.30 -2.22
N LEU A 56 -3.07 10.52 -2.13
CA LEU A 56 -3.19 11.43 -3.27
C LEU A 56 -1.83 11.92 -3.77
N LEU A 57 -0.99 12.43 -2.86
CA LEU A 57 0.36 12.89 -3.19
C LEU A 57 1.21 11.76 -3.75
N ASN A 58 1.13 10.57 -3.14
CA ASN A 58 1.85 9.41 -3.61
C ASN A 58 1.39 9.01 -5.02
N GLY A 59 0.08 9.01 -5.30
CA GLY A 59 -0.47 8.74 -6.62
C GLY A 59 -0.04 9.76 -7.68
N VAL A 60 -0.08 11.05 -7.35
CA VAL A 60 0.39 12.12 -8.24
C VAL A 60 1.89 11.99 -8.52
N TRP A 61 2.69 11.72 -7.49
CA TRP A 61 4.13 11.54 -7.64
C TRP A 61 4.47 10.32 -8.52
N TYR A 62 3.80 9.19 -8.29
CA TYR A 62 3.95 8.01 -9.15
C TYR A 62 3.58 8.31 -10.59
N TYR A 63 2.48 9.02 -10.85
CA TYR A 63 2.10 9.42 -12.20
C TYR A 63 3.14 10.31 -12.89
N VAL A 64 3.69 11.30 -12.16
CA VAL A 64 4.74 12.17 -12.68
C VAL A 64 6.01 11.37 -12.99
N LEU A 65 6.42 10.48 -12.08
CA LEU A 65 7.60 9.64 -12.26
C LEU A 65 7.41 8.71 -13.47
N ASP A 66 6.26 8.05 -13.57
CA ASP A 66 5.91 7.19 -14.69
C ASP A 66 5.96 7.96 -16.01
N ARG A 67 5.33 9.14 -16.07
CA ARG A 67 5.34 9.99 -17.27
C ARG A 67 6.74 10.47 -17.64
N TYR A 68 7.55 10.85 -16.65
CA TYR A 68 8.92 11.29 -16.86
C TYR A 68 9.79 10.16 -17.40
N TRP A 69 9.71 8.96 -16.82
CA TRP A 69 10.51 7.81 -17.24
C TRP A 69 10.03 7.22 -18.57
N ALA A 70 8.72 7.11 -18.80
CA ALA A 70 8.15 6.71 -20.08
C ALA A 70 8.63 7.60 -21.24
N SER A 71 8.76 8.91 -20.99
CA SER A 71 9.30 9.87 -21.98
C SER A 71 10.79 9.67 -22.26
N ARG A 72 11.53 9.01 -21.36
CA ARG A 72 12.97 8.74 -21.49
C ARG A 72 13.26 7.37 -22.12
N VAL A 73 12.40 6.39 -21.89
CA VAL A 73 12.52 5.03 -22.47
C VAL A 73 12.10 4.99 -23.95
N ALA A 74 11.20 5.88 -24.40
CA ALA A 74 10.78 5.98 -25.80
C ALA A 74 11.88 6.44 -26.78
N ASN A 75 13.09 6.76 -26.30
CA ASN A 75 14.23 7.20 -27.14
C ASN A 75 15.26 6.09 -27.40
N LYS A 76 14.85 4.82 -27.49
CA LYS A 76 15.70 3.78 -28.09
C LYS A 76 15.19 3.50 -29.51
N PRO A 77 15.95 3.83 -30.57
CA PRO A 77 15.57 3.44 -31.91
C PRO A 77 15.49 1.92 -31.96
N ALA A 78 14.36 1.40 -32.44
CA ALA A 78 14.14 -0.02 -32.66
C ALA A 78 14.90 -0.49 -33.91
N HIS A 79 16.23 -0.35 -33.93
CA HIS A 79 17.11 -1.05 -34.85
C HIS A 79 18.57 -0.97 -34.38
N ALA A 80 19.10 -2.09 -33.91
CA ALA A 80 20.52 -2.39 -33.82
C ALA A 80 20.69 -3.87 -34.16
#